data_AF-A0A3N5H6E2-F1
#
_entry.id   AF-A0A3N5H6E2-F1
#
_cell.length_a   1.000
_cell.length_b   1.000
_cell.length_c   1.000
_cell.angle_alpha   90.00
_cell.angle_beta   90.00
_cell.angle_gamma   90.00
#
_symmetry.space_group_name_H-M   'P 1'
#
loop_
_entity.id
_entity.type
_entity.pdbx_description
1 polymer ?
#
loop_
_entity_poly.entity_id
_entity_poly.type
_entity_poly.pdbx_seq_one_letter_code
_entity_poly.pdbx_strand_id
1 'polypeptide(L)'
;LILHLNPLQEALQEGGDRNWRGVGAAIAQLARNFPLPIIVKEVGSGISAEVAQRLADCGVAAVDVAGAGGTSWAAVEGRRAGDAAGQELGEVFRDWGIPTTDCLIEIHRILPSLPLVASGGIRSGLDGAKAIRLGATLVGQAGALLPAAMRGTEAVIMHVTEWATALRIACFATGSRNLGELRSAALI
;
A
#
# COMPACT_ATOMS: atom_id res chain seq x y z
N LEU A 1 11.72 7.55 -7.26
CA LEU A 1 11.34 6.35 -8.04
C LEU A 1 10.56 5.42 -7.14
N ILE A 2 9.47 4.82 -7.63
CA ILE A 2 8.75 3.78 -6.89
C ILE A 2 8.79 2.49 -7.70
N LEU A 3 9.39 1.44 -7.15
CA LEU A 3 9.39 0.10 -7.72
C LEU A 3 8.22 -0.69 -7.14
N HIS A 4 7.33 -1.19 -7.99
CA HIS A 4 6.27 -2.07 -7.52
C HIS A 4 6.71 -3.54 -7.57
N LEU A 5 6.22 -4.32 -6.62
CA LEU A 5 6.27 -5.77 -6.59
C LEU A 5 4.84 -6.25 -6.78
N ASN A 6 4.62 -7.08 -7.81
CA ASN A 6 3.30 -7.59 -8.18
C ASN A 6 3.34 -9.10 -8.54
N PRO A 7 4.06 -9.97 -7.80
CA PRO A 7 4.28 -11.36 -8.20
C PRO A 7 2.99 -12.16 -8.36
N LEU A 8 1.98 -11.93 -7.51
CA LEU A 8 0.67 -12.58 -7.66
C LEU A 8 -0.03 -12.15 -8.94
N GLN A 9 0.01 -10.84 -9.25
CA GLN A 9 -0.58 -10.32 -10.49
C GLN A 9 0.10 -10.94 -11.71
N GLU A 10 1.44 -10.96 -11.77
CA GLU A 10 2.19 -11.58 -12.86
C GLU A 10 1.92 -13.09 -13.00
N ALA A 11 1.71 -13.79 -11.89
CA ALA A 11 1.39 -15.21 -11.92
C ALA A 11 0.03 -15.50 -12.58
N LEU A 12 -0.95 -14.63 -12.33
CA LEU A 12 -2.32 -14.74 -12.82
C LEU A 12 -2.51 -14.13 -14.22
N GLN A 13 -1.70 -13.12 -14.56
CA GLN A 13 -1.78 -12.46 -15.85
C GLN A 13 -1.29 -13.37 -16.99
N GLU A 14 -2.02 -13.37 -18.10
CA GLU A 14 -1.55 -14.00 -19.34
C GLU A 14 -0.24 -13.33 -19.80
N GLY A 15 0.80 -14.15 -20.02
CA GLY A 15 2.12 -13.66 -20.39
C GLY A 15 2.92 -12.94 -19.28
N GLY A 16 2.44 -12.95 -18.03
CA GLY A 16 3.15 -12.35 -16.91
C GLY A 16 4.47 -13.07 -16.54
N ASP A 17 5.41 -12.31 -15.97
CA ASP A 17 6.75 -12.79 -15.62
C ASP A 17 6.77 -13.51 -14.27
N ARG A 18 7.20 -14.78 -14.30
CA ARG A 18 7.27 -15.66 -13.13
C ARG A 18 8.70 -15.83 -12.60
N ASN A 19 9.70 -15.25 -13.27
CA ASN A 19 11.09 -15.35 -12.86
C ASN A 19 11.51 -14.19 -11.96
N TRP A 20 11.18 -14.30 -10.67
CA TRP A 20 11.52 -13.31 -9.65
C TRP A 20 12.91 -13.51 -9.02
N ARG A 21 13.75 -14.40 -9.58
CA ARG A 21 15.10 -14.64 -9.06
C ARG A 21 15.98 -13.43 -9.31
N GLY A 22 16.79 -13.07 -8.30
CA GLY A 22 17.75 -11.96 -8.41
C GLY A 22 17.14 -10.56 -8.26
N VAL A 23 15.81 -10.42 -8.14
CA VAL A 23 15.14 -9.11 -7.97
C VAL A 23 15.70 -8.34 -6.79
N GLY A 24 15.92 -8.99 -5.63
CA GLY A 24 16.53 -8.32 -4.48
C GLY A 24 17.94 -7.76 -4.76
N ALA A 25 18.77 -8.51 -5.49
CA ALA A 25 20.11 -8.04 -5.88
C ALA A 25 20.02 -6.86 -6.86
N ALA A 26 19.07 -6.90 -7.79
CA ALA A 26 18.81 -5.79 -8.71
C ALA A 26 18.32 -4.53 -7.97
N ILE A 27 17.42 -4.67 -6.99
CA ILE A 27 16.98 -3.57 -6.12
C ILE A 27 18.16 -2.99 -5.35
N ALA A 28 19.00 -3.83 -4.74
CA ALA A 28 20.17 -3.37 -4.00
C ALA A 28 21.20 -2.65 -4.90
N GLN A 29 21.42 -3.17 -6.11
CA GLN A 29 22.28 -2.51 -7.10
C GLN A 29 21.70 -1.16 -7.50
N LEU A 30 20.39 -1.06 -7.72
CA LEU A 30 19.75 0.19 -8.08
C LEU A 30 19.81 1.20 -6.92
N ALA A 31 19.50 0.79 -5.69
CA ALA A 31 19.55 1.64 -4.52
C ALA A 31 20.95 2.22 -4.27
N ARG A 32 22.02 1.48 -4.58
CA ARG A 32 23.40 2.00 -4.49
C ARG A 32 23.77 3.01 -5.56
N ASN A 33 23.23 2.89 -6.77
CA ASN A 33 23.69 3.65 -7.93
C ASN A 33 22.72 4.76 -8.35
N PHE A 34 21.48 4.73 -7.87
CA PHE A 34 20.47 5.73 -8.22
C PHE A 34 20.61 6.96 -7.29
N PRO A 35 20.62 8.18 -7.82
CA PRO A 35 20.98 9.39 -7.05
C PRO A 35 19.89 9.87 -6.07
N LEU A 36 18.72 9.23 -6.04
CA LEU A 36 17.58 9.63 -5.22
C LEU A 36 17.04 8.45 -4.41
N PRO A 37 16.28 8.71 -3.32
CA PRO A 37 15.61 7.66 -2.58
C PRO A 37 14.67 6.82 -3.47
N ILE A 38 14.69 5.50 -3.22
CA ILE A 38 13.79 4.54 -3.87
C ILE A 38 12.77 4.08 -2.83
N ILE A 39 11.51 4.05 -3.25
CA ILE A 39 10.42 3.43 -2.50
C ILE A 39 10.10 2.10 -3.18
N VAL A 40 9.86 1.06 -2.39
CA VAL A 40 9.31 -0.20 -2.91
C VAL A 40 7.87 -0.34 -2.44
N LYS A 41 6.97 -0.77 -3.33
CA LYS A 41 5.55 -0.94 -3.04
C LYS A 41 5.03 -2.30 -3.46
N GLU A 42 4.08 -2.87 -2.71
CA GLU A 42 3.22 -3.93 -3.26
C GLU A 42 2.13 -3.30 -4.16
N VAL A 43 1.19 -4.08 -4.70
CA VAL A 43 0.06 -3.61 -5.51
C VAL A 43 -1.32 -3.95 -4.94
N GLY A 44 -1.44 -4.81 -3.92
CA GLY A 44 -2.70 -5.15 -3.25
C GLY A 44 -2.69 -6.41 -2.36
N SER A 45 -1.56 -7.11 -2.25
CA SER A 45 -1.38 -8.32 -1.44
C SER A 45 -0.50 -8.12 -0.21
N GLY A 46 0.05 -6.93 0.01
CA GLY A 46 0.79 -6.62 1.24
C GLY A 46 2.26 -7.04 1.25
N ILE A 47 3.11 -6.20 1.87
CA ILE A 47 4.51 -6.52 2.18
C ILE A 47 4.58 -7.07 3.60
N SER A 48 5.19 -8.25 3.77
CA SER A 48 5.45 -8.83 5.10
C SER A 48 6.62 -8.15 5.80
N ALA A 49 6.72 -8.32 7.11
CA ALA A 49 7.85 -7.83 7.91
C ALA A 49 9.20 -8.36 7.39
N GLU A 50 9.30 -9.63 7.04
CA GLU A 50 10.53 -10.24 6.52
C GLU A 50 10.93 -9.66 5.17
N VAL A 51 9.96 -9.41 4.29
CA VAL A 51 10.22 -8.77 2.99
C VAL A 51 10.64 -7.31 3.22
N ALA A 52 9.97 -6.57 4.09
CA ALA A 52 10.35 -5.21 4.44
C ALA A 52 11.78 -5.12 4.99
N GLN A 53 12.19 -6.05 5.86
CA GLN A 53 13.56 -6.13 6.35
C GLN A 53 14.55 -6.33 5.21
N ARG A 54 14.30 -7.29 4.31
CA ARG A 54 15.17 -7.52 3.14
C ARG A 54 15.26 -6.29 2.24
N LEU A 55 14.16 -5.56 2.07
CA LEU A 55 14.14 -4.31 1.29
C LEU A 55 14.95 -3.21 1.98
N ALA A 56 14.83 -3.06 3.30
CA ALA A 56 15.63 -2.14 4.08
C ALA A 56 17.13 -2.49 3.97
N ASP A 57 17.50 -3.76 4.04
CA ASP A 57 18.87 -4.24 3.86
C ASP A 57 19.41 -3.98 2.44
N CYS A 58 18.52 -3.91 1.44
CA CYS A 58 18.88 -3.50 0.07
C CYS A 58 19.13 -1.99 -0.06
N GLY A 59 18.85 -1.19 0.98
CA GLY A 59 18.98 0.27 0.94
C GLY A 59 17.74 1.01 0.45
N VAL A 60 16.57 0.37 0.47
CA VAL A 60 15.29 1.02 0.15
C VAL A 60 14.96 2.05 1.23
N ALA A 61 14.56 3.25 0.82
CA ALA A 61 14.36 4.38 1.74
C ALA A 61 12.98 4.38 2.42
N ALA A 62 11.98 3.75 1.81
CA ALA A 62 10.64 3.61 2.36
C ALA A 62 9.89 2.45 1.70
N VAL A 63 8.88 1.94 2.41
CA VAL A 63 8.02 0.86 1.91
C VAL A 63 6.56 1.32 1.88
N ASP A 64 5.89 1.15 0.73
CA ASP A 64 4.44 1.27 0.63
C ASP A 64 3.81 -0.13 0.69
N VAL A 65 3.10 -0.40 1.78
CA VAL A 65 2.66 -1.76 2.10
C VAL A 65 1.63 -2.29 1.11
N ALA A 66 0.81 -1.42 0.51
CA ALA A 66 -0.26 -1.78 -0.43
C ALA A 66 -0.97 -3.11 -0.08
N GLY A 67 -1.50 -3.17 1.14
CA GLY A 67 -2.05 -4.40 1.71
C GLY A 67 -3.39 -4.83 1.12
N ALA A 68 -3.81 -6.05 1.50
CA ALA A 68 -5.11 -6.60 1.17
C ALA A 68 -6.25 -5.82 1.86
N GLY A 69 -7.45 -5.90 1.27
CA GLY A 69 -8.66 -5.19 1.74
C GLY A 69 -9.06 -3.97 0.89
N GLY A 70 -8.31 -3.68 -0.18
CA GLY A 70 -8.59 -2.66 -1.18
C GLY A 70 -8.90 -3.23 -2.56
N THR A 71 -8.26 -2.68 -3.59
CA THR A 71 -8.30 -3.25 -4.94
C THR A 71 -7.60 -4.61 -4.94
N SER A 72 -8.29 -5.66 -5.36
CA SER A 72 -7.70 -6.98 -5.58
C SER A 72 -7.25 -7.11 -7.04
N TRP A 73 -5.95 -7.12 -7.29
CA TRP A 73 -5.41 -7.35 -8.63
C TRP A 73 -5.64 -8.77 -9.12
N ALA A 74 -5.70 -9.76 -8.22
CA ALA A 74 -6.11 -11.11 -8.58
C ALA A 74 -7.51 -11.14 -9.21
N ALA A 75 -8.46 -10.42 -8.61
CA ALA A 75 -9.80 -10.30 -9.16
C ALA A 75 -9.85 -9.49 -10.47
N VAL A 76 -8.96 -8.51 -10.65
CA VAL A 76 -8.84 -7.76 -11.92
C VAL A 76 -8.32 -8.67 -13.02
N GLU A 77 -7.22 -9.40 -12.78
CA GLU A 77 -6.66 -10.32 -13.78
C GLU A 77 -7.63 -11.47 -14.11
N GLY A 78 -8.35 -12.01 -13.13
CA GLY A 78 -9.39 -13.00 -13.40
C GLY A 78 -10.49 -12.49 -14.32
N ARG A 79 -10.91 -11.21 -14.17
CA ARG A 79 -11.85 -10.58 -15.12
C ARG A 79 -11.23 -10.33 -16.49
N ARG A 80 -9.92 -10.07 -16.57
CA ARG A 80 -9.20 -9.83 -17.82
C ARG A 80 -8.98 -11.11 -18.64
N ALA A 81 -8.84 -12.27 -17.98
CA ALA A 81 -8.54 -13.55 -18.63
C ALA A 81 -9.56 -13.96 -19.71
N GLY A 82 -10.80 -13.49 -19.62
CA GLY A 82 -11.81 -13.67 -20.67
C GLY A 82 -12.42 -15.08 -20.77
N ASP A 83 -11.92 -16.04 -19.99
CA ASP A 83 -12.46 -17.41 -19.89
C ASP A 83 -12.92 -17.75 -18.44
N ALA A 84 -13.61 -18.87 -18.29
CA ALA A 84 -14.14 -19.29 -16.99
C ALA A 84 -13.04 -19.73 -16.00
N ALA A 85 -11.98 -20.37 -16.51
CA ALA A 85 -10.90 -20.88 -15.69
C ALA A 85 -10.08 -19.75 -15.04
N GLY A 86 -9.73 -18.71 -15.80
CA GLY A 86 -9.05 -17.53 -15.29
C GLY A 86 -9.92 -16.73 -14.33
N GLN A 87 -11.23 -16.63 -14.58
CA GLN A 87 -12.17 -16.00 -13.64
C GLN A 87 -12.23 -16.73 -12.30
N GLU A 88 -12.35 -18.07 -12.33
CA GLU A 88 -12.34 -18.91 -11.14
C GLU A 88 -11.02 -18.77 -10.38
N LEU A 89 -9.89 -18.79 -11.09
CA LEU A 89 -8.57 -18.62 -10.49
C LEU A 89 -8.41 -17.24 -9.81
N GLY A 90 -8.87 -16.17 -10.47
CA GLY A 90 -8.86 -14.83 -9.87
C GLY A 90 -9.77 -14.72 -8.64
N GLU A 91 -10.86 -15.49 -8.57
CA GLU A 91 -11.73 -15.56 -7.40
C GLU A 91 -11.05 -16.30 -6.23
N VAL A 92 -10.38 -17.42 -6.51
CA VAL A 92 -9.63 -18.19 -5.49
C VAL A 92 -8.59 -17.32 -4.80
N PHE A 93 -7.92 -16.42 -5.53
CA PHE A 93 -6.90 -15.52 -5.01
C PHE A 93 -7.42 -14.11 -4.67
N ARG A 94 -8.73 -13.87 -4.71
CA ARG A 94 -9.34 -12.54 -4.52
C ARG A 94 -8.83 -11.85 -3.25
N ASP A 95 -8.86 -12.58 -2.14
CA ASP A 95 -8.50 -12.08 -0.81
C ASP A 95 -7.10 -12.53 -0.37
N TRP A 96 -6.24 -12.95 -1.31
CA TRP A 96 -4.87 -13.33 -1.00
C TRP A 96 -4.03 -12.11 -0.60
N GLY A 97 -3.37 -12.22 0.54
CA GLY A 97 -2.37 -11.27 1.00
C GLY A 97 -2.46 -10.97 2.49
N ILE A 98 -1.68 -9.99 2.91
CA ILE A 98 -1.62 -9.50 4.28
C ILE A 98 -2.47 -8.22 4.37
N PRO A 99 -3.45 -8.13 5.28
CA PRO A 99 -4.22 -6.92 5.48
C PRO A 99 -3.34 -5.70 5.75
N THR A 100 -3.70 -4.53 5.24
CA THR A 100 -2.92 -3.29 5.41
C THR A 100 -2.58 -2.99 6.86
N THR A 101 -3.49 -3.24 7.81
CA THR A 101 -3.26 -3.04 9.24
C THR A 101 -2.14 -3.93 9.77
N ASP A 102 -2.11 -5.18 9.34
CA ASP A 102 -1.20 -6.20 9.85
C ASP A 102 0.21 -5.94 9.29
N CYS A 103 0.31 -5.59 8.00
CA CYS A 103 1.56 -5.10 7.40
C CYS A 103 2.16 -3.95 8.23
N LEU A 104 1.35 -2.93 8.56
CA LEU A 104 1.83 -1.77 9.30
C LEU A 104 2.32 -2.14 10.70
N ILE A 105 1.52 -2.90 11.45
CA ILE A 105 1.84 -3.30 12.82
C ILE A 105 3.12 -4.14 12.86
N GLU A 106 3.23 -5.13 11.98
CA GLU A 106 4.35 -6.07 11.98
C GLU A 106 5.64 -5.41 11.51
N ILE A 107 5.59 -4.65 10.41
CA ILE A 107 6.78 -3.95 9.90
C ILE A 107 7.23 -2.88 10.91
N HIS A 108 6.33 -2.05 11.42
CA HIS A 108 6.69 -0.97 12.34
C HIS A 108 7.28 -1.51 13.65
N ARG A 109 6.85 -2.71 14.10
CA ARG A 109 7.39 -3.38 15.29
C ARG A 109 8.88 -3.72 15.14
N ILE A 110 9.30 -4.21 13.96
CA ILE A 110 10.69 -4.65 13.73
C ILE A 110 11.58 -3.55 13.14
N LEU A 111 10.97 -2.59 12.42
CA LEU A 111 11.64 -1.51 11.70
C LEU A 111 11.00 -0.15 12.05
N PRO A 112 11.05 0.28 13.33
CA PRO A 112 10.31 1.47 13.78
C PRO A 112 10.76 2.78 13.11
N SER A 113 11.98 2.80 12.57
CA SER A 113 12.55 3.96 11.86
C SER A 113 12.34 3.93 10.35
N LEU A 114 11.89 2.81 9.77
CA LEU A 114 11.65 2.74 8.33
C LEU A 114 10.36 3.50 7.98
N PRO A 115 10.40 4.52 7.10
CA PRO A 115 9.18 5.19 6.67
C PRO A 115 8.24 4.23 5.94
N LEU A 116 7.00 4.16 6.43
CA LEU A 116 5.95 3.33 5.83
C LEU A 116 4.90 4.21 5.14
N VAL A 117 4.46 3.81 3.96
CA VAL A 117 3.25 4.33 3.33
C VAL A 117 2.16 3.29 3.51
N ALA A 118 1.04 3.71 4.08
CA ALA A 118 -0.17 2.88 4.13
C ALA A 118 -1.00 3.12 2.87
N SER A 119 -0.99 2.16 1.97
CA SER A 119 -1.99 2.07 0.90
C SER A 119 -2.62 0.67 0.91
N GLY A 120 -3.61 0.46 0.03
CA GLY A 120 -4.47 -0.73 0.08
C GLY A 120 -5.63 -0.52 1.04
N GLY A 121 -6.84 -0.34 0.51
CA GLY A 121 -8.07 -0.30 1.31
C GLY A 121 -8.36 1.02 2.04
N ILE A 122 -7.51 2.04 1.92
CA ILE A 122 -7.78 3.38 2.47
C ILE A 122 -8.89 4.06 1.67
N ARG A 123 -10.02 4.37 2.33
CA ARG A 123 -11.19 4.97 1.69
C ARG A 123 -11.49 6.37 2.21
N SER A 124 -11.17 6.64 3.46
CA SER A 124 -11.50 7.88 4.16
C SER A 124 -10.33 8.45 4.97
N GLY A 125 -10.45 9.72 5.39
CA GLY A 125 -9.50 10.33 6.31
C GLY A 125 -9.43 9.65 7.68
N LEU A 126 -10.52 8.98 8.09
CA LEU A 126 -10.53 8.16 9.31
C LEU A 126 -9.67 6.90 9.15
N ASP A 127 -9.68 6.25 7.98
CA ASP A 127 -8.78 5.13 7.68
C ASP A 127 -7.33 5.61 7.68
N GLY A 128 -7.08 6.80 7.11
CA GLY A 128 -5.77 7.43 7.16
C GLY A 128 -5.30 7.70 8.60
N ALA A 129 -6.19 8.17 9.47
CA ALA A 129 -5.88 8.38 10.88
C ALA A 129 -5.48 7.09 11.59
N LYS A 130 -6.25 6.01 11.38
CA LYS A 130 -5.94 4.67 11.89
C LYS A 130 -4.59 4.18 11.37
N ALA A 131 -4.33 4.31 10.08
CA ALA A 131 -3.07 3.89 9.48
C ALA A 131 -1.85 4.63 10.06
N ILE A 132 -1.95 5.96 10.22
CA ILE A 132 -0.89 6.76 10.86
C ILE A 132 -0.65 6.28 12.29
N ARG A 133 -1.73 6.02 13.03
CA ARG A 133 -1.65 5.49 14.39
C ARG A 133 -0.99 4.10 14.45
N LEU A 134 -1.18 3.27 13.43
CA LEU A 134 -0.58 1.94 13.34
C LEU A 134 0.88 1.94 12.85
N GLY A 135 1.48 3.11 12.58
CA GLY A 135 2.90 3.23 12.21
C GLY A 135 3.14 3.84 10.83
N ALA A 136 2.10 4.15 10.05
CA ALA A 136 2.28 4.72 8.72
C ALA A 136 2.85 6.15 8.78
N THR A 137 3.93 6.41 8.05
CA THR A 137 4.47 7.75 7.85
C THR A 137 3.58 8.59 6.93
N LEU A 138 3.14 7.99 5.83
CA LEU A 138 2.24 8.58 4.83
C LEU A 138 1.08 7.62 4.54
N VAL A 139 0.04 8.15 3.89
CA VAL A 139 -1.13 7.37 3.47
C VAL A 139 -1.35 7.60 1.97
N GLY A 140 -1.61 6.53 1.23
CA GLY A 140 -1.85 6.54 -0.21
C GLY A 140 -3.23 5.99 -0.58
N GLN A 141 -3.85 6.56 -1.61
CA GLN A 141 -5.15 6.13 -2.13
C GLN A 141 -5.10 6.03 -3.66
N ALA A 142 -5.58 4.90 -4.20
CA ALA A 142 -5.72 4.69 -5.64
C ALA A 142 -7.19 4.42 -5.99
N GLY A 143 -7.69 3.21 -5.71
CA GLY A 143 -9.03 2.78 -6.12
C GLY A 143 -10.16 3.70 -5.67
N ALA A 144 -10.11 4.22 -4.44
CA ALA A 144 -11.16 5.09 -3.93
C ALA A 144 -11.05 6.57 -4.42
N LEU A 145 -9.91 6.99 -4.99
CA LEU A 145 -9.76 8.31 -5.63
C LEU A 145 -10.19 8.26 -7.11
N LEU A 146 -10.07 7.11 -7.75
CA LEU A 146 -10.32 6.92 -9.19
C LEU A 146 -11.70 7.41 -9.66
N PRO A 147 -12.83 7.15 -8.97
CA PRO A 147 -14.13 7.65 -9.42
C PRO A 147 -14.19 9.18 -9.50
N ALA A 148 -13.53 9.89 -8.58
CA ALA A 148 -13.44 11.34 -8.62
C ALA A 148 -12.56 11.80 -9.79
N ALA A 149 -11.42 11.15 -10.00
CA ALA A 149 -10.53 11.43 -11.12
C ALA A 149 -11.21 11.27 -12.49
N MET A 150 -12.09 10.28 -12.63
CA MET A 150 -12.89 10.07 -13.85
C MET A 150 -13.93 11.18 -14.11
N ARG A 151 -14.29 11.98 -13.11
CA ARG A 151 -15.24 13.09 -13.24
C ARG A 151 -14.57 14.45 -13.45
N GLY A 152 -13.26 14.56 -13.26
CA GLY A 152 -12.49 15.77 -13.47
C GLY A 152 -11.91 16.40 -12.21
N THR A 153 -11.15 17.47 -12.39
CA THR A 153 -10.32 18.12 -11.37
C THR A 153 -11.10 18.55 -10.14
N GLU A 154 -12.27 19.14 -10.31
CA GLU A 154 -13.13 19.68 -9.24
C GLU A 154 -13.62 18.57 -8.33
N ALA A 155 -13.96 17.39 -8.89
CA ALA A 155 -14.34 16.22 -8.12
C ALA A 155 -13.17 15.68 -7.30
N VAL A 156 -11.95 15.72 -7.85
CA VAL A 156 -10.71 15.33 -7.12
C VAL A 156 -10.43 16.29 -5.97
N ILE A 157 -10.55 17.60 -6.20
CA ILE A 157 -10.37 18.62 -5.15
C ILE A 157 -11.39 18.39 -4.03
N MET A 158 -12.65 18.14 -4.36
CA MET A 158 -13.70 17.85 -3.38
C MET A 158 -13.35 16.61 -2.55
N HIS A 159 -13.02 15.49 -3.21
CA HIS A 159 -12.64 14.24 -2.56
C HIS A 159 -11.48 14.43 -1.57
N VAL A 160 -10.40 15.09 -1.99
CA VAL A 160 -9.22 15.32 -1.14
C VAL A 160 -9.56 16.26 0.02
N THR A 161 -10.42 17.25 -0.20
CA THR A 161 -10.87 18.19 0.85
C THR A 161 -11.70 17.49 1.92
N GLU A 162 -12.66 16.65 1.51
CA GLU A 162 -13.47 15.84 2.41
C GLU A 162 -12.61 14.84 3.19
N TRP A 163 -11.67 14.17 2.50
CA TRP A 163 -10.72 13.25 3.11
C TRP A 163 -9.88 13.95 4.20
N ALA A 164 -9.32 15.12 3.88
CA ALA A 164 -8.54 15.91 4.83
C ALA A 164 -9.39 16.40 6.01
N THR A 165 -10.66 16.71 5.79
CA THR A 165 -11.60 17.12 6.84
C THR A 165 -11.88 15.97 7.81
N ALA A 166 -12.12 14.76 7.30
CA ALA A 166 -12.30 13.57 8.13
C ALA A 166 -11.05 13.25 8.98
N LEU A 167 -9.85 13.40 8.42
CA LEU A 167 -8.60 13.24 9.17
C LEU A 167 -8.47 14.29 10.29
N ARG A 168 -8.81 15.56 10.02
CA ARG A 168 -8.80 16.62 11.05
C ARG A 168 -9.81 16.34 12.17
N ILE A 169 -10.99 15.82 11.84
CA ILE A 169 -11.99 15.41 12.83
C ILE A 169 -11.44 14.26 13.68
N ALA A 170 -10.76 13.28 13.09
CA ALA A 170 -10.12 12.20 13.86
C ALA A 170 -9.03 12.74 14.80
N CYS A 171 -8.21 13.69 14.36
CA CYS A 171 -7.27 14.41 15.22
C CYS A 171 -7.99 15.12 16.38
N PHE A 172 -9.06 15.87 16.10
CA PHE A 172 -9.86 16.55 17.13
C PHE A 172 -10.45 15.56 18.15
N ALA A 173 -11.07 14.48 17.68
CA ALA A 173 -11.72 13.48 18.52
C ALA A 173 -10.73 12.70 19.40
N THR A 174 -9.45 12.65 19.00
CA THR A 174 -8.36 11.99 19.75
C THR A 174 -7.50 12.98 20.55
N GLY A 175 -7.82 14.28 20.53
CA GLY A 175 -7.03 15.31 21.21
C GLY A 175 -5.65 15.55 20.60
N SER A 176 -5.45 15.18 19.32
CA SER A 176 -4.17 15.30 18.61
C SER A 176 -4.07 16.64 17.86
N ARG A 177 -3.07 17.47 18.17
CA ARG A 177 -2.87 18.77 17.49
C ARG A 177 -2.23 18.66 16.11
N ASN A 178 -1.54 17.56 15.85
CA ASN A 178 -0.85 17.29 14.60
C ASN A 178 -0.71 15.77 14.38
N LEU A 179 -0.21 15.37 13.21
CA LEU A 179 -0.04 13.95 12.87
C LEU A 179 1.01 13.23 13.73
N GLY A 180 1.96 13.96 14.32
CA GLY A 180 2.93 13.40 15.26
C GLY A 180 2.25 12.94 16.55
N GLU A 181 1.34 13.74 17.10
CA GLU A 181 0.52 13.36 18.26
C GLU A 181 -0.49 12.26 17.91
N LEU A 182 -1.05 12.28 16.70
CA LEU A 182 -1.97 11.22 16.24
C LEU A 182 -1.30 9.83 16.24
N ARG A 183 0.01 9.74 15.98
CA ARG A 183 0.77 8.47 16.04
C ARG A 183 0.78 7.84 17.42
N SER A 184 0.60 8.63 18.48
CA SER A 184 0.59 8.16 19.87
C SER A 184 -0.77 8.24 20.55
N ALA A 185 -1.83 8.63 19.82
CA ALA A 185 -3.19 8.69 20.34
C ALA A 185 -3.63 7.37 21.00
N ALA A 186 -4.48 7.41 22.02
CA ALA A 186 -5.02 6.18 22.59
C ALA A 186 -5.87 5.43 21.55
N LEU A 187 -5.62 4.13 21.40
CA LEU A 187 -6.54 3.25 20.67
C LEU A 187 -7.71 2.96 21.62
N ILE A 188 -8.92 3.28 21.18
CA ILE A 188 -10.17 2.97 21.88
C ILE A 188 -10.71 1.65 21.32
#